data_AF-A0A962Z2Y5-F1
#
_entry.id   AF-A0A962Z2Y5-F1
#
_cell.length_a   1.000
_cell.length_b   1.000
_cell.length_c   1.000
_cell.angle_alpha   90.00
_cell.angle_beta   90.00
_cell.angle_gamma   90.00
#
_symmetry.space_group_name_H-M   'P 1'
#
loop_
_entity.id
_entity.type
_entity.pdbx_description
1 polymer ?
#
loop_
_entity_poly.entity_id
_entity_poly.type
_entity_poly.pdbx_seq_one_letter_code
_entity_poly.pdbx_strand_id
1 'polypeptide(L)'
;MNNLDALWQSMGIANLSPGQLLMMLVGGLLIYLAIKKKFEPLLLLPIGFGAILSNIPVAGIAGPEGLLGYIYQVGIETGVFPLLIFMGVGALTDFGALIAMPMTLFLGAAAQFGIFITLIGALALNVIPGFGFSLSDASAIAIIGGADGPTAIFLASKLAPDLLGAIAVSAYSYMALVPIIQPPIMKMLTTEKERKVIMSQMRPVSRLEKILFPFSVLILCILFLPSAAPLIGMLMFGNLLREAGVVARLSHAAQNELINIVTIFLGLAVGSKLSADKFLSLDTLGILALGAFAFCVGTAAGVLMG
;
A
#
# COMPACT_ATOMS: atom_id res chain seq x y z
N MET A 1 42.04 -12.86 -24.00
CA MET A 1 40.81 -13.44 -23.43
C MET A 1 39.93 -13.83 -24.60
N ASN A 2 39.54 -15.11 -24.69
CA ASN A 2 38.85 -15.61 -25.88
C ASN A 2 37.44 -15.01 -25.94
N ASN A 3 36.97 -14.60 -27.12
CA ASN A 3 35.63 -13.99 -27.30
C ASN A 3 34.48 -14.87 -26.76
N LEU A 4 34.70 -16.18 -26.64
CA LEU A 4 33.77 -17.13 -26.01
C LEU A 4 33.68 -16.97 -24.49
N ASP A 5 34.77 -16.63 -23.80
CA ASP A 5 34.77 -16.38 -22.35
C ASP A 5 34.02 -15.08 -22.03
N ALA A 6 34.16 -14.06 -22.89
CA ALA A 6 33.42 -12.81 -22.78
C ALA A 6 31.92 -12.99 -23.07
N LEU A 7 31.56 -13.84 -24.03
CA LEU A 7 30.18 -14.23 -24.30
C LEU A 7 29.58 -15.04 -23.15
N TRP A 8 30.35 -15.97 -22.57
CA TRP A 8 29.89 -16.73 -21.41
C TRP A 8 29.65 -15.82 -20.20
N GLN A 9 30.55 -14.86 -19.95
CA GLN A 9 30.37 -13.87 -18.88
C GLN A 9 29.27 -12.85 -19.13
N SER A 10 28.81 -12.65 -20.37
CA SER A 10 27.64 -11.79 -20.65
C SER A 10 26.30 -12.52 -20.63
N MET A 11 26.30 -13.86 -20.60
CA MET A 11 25.10 -14.66 -20.47
C MET A 11 24.53 -14.61 -19.04
N GLY A 12 23.21 -14.43 -18.93
CA GLY A 12 22.52 -14.43 -17.64
C GLY A 12 22.65 -15.75 -16.88
N ILE A 13 22.82 -16.87 -17.59
CA ILE A 13 22.99 -18.21 -17.00
C ILE A 13 24.30 -18.31 -16.19
N ALA A 14 25.37 -17.66 -16.65
CA ALA A 14 26.67 -17.70 -15.98
C ALA A 14 26.76 -16.79 -14.75
N ASN A 15 25.87 -15.79 -14.65
CA ASN A 15 25.86 -14.80 -13.57
C ASN A 15 24.67 -14.95 -12.62
N LEU A 16 23.91 -16.04 -12.74
CA LEU A 16 22.72 -16.26 -11.94
C LEU A 16 23.12 -16.58 -10.50
N SER A 17 22.81 -15.67 -9.57
CA SER A 17 22.96 -15.95 -8.14
C SER A 17 21.79 -16.77 -7.59
N PRO A 18 22.00 -17.63 -6.58
CA PRO A 18 20.92 -18.38 -5.94
C PRO A 18 19.80 -17.48 -5.36
N GLY A 19 20.16 -16.30 -4.84
CA GLY A 19 19.20 -15.33 -4.31
C GLY A 19 18.30 -14.74 -5.41
N GLN A 20 18.85 -14.39 -6.56
CA GLN A 20 18.07 -13.91 -7.71
C GLN A 20 17.11 -14.98 -8.22
N LEU A 21 17.54 -16.24 -8.27
CA LEU A 21 16.66 -17.35 -8.66
C LEU A 21 15.49 -17.49 -7.68
N LEU A 22 15.74 -17.42 -6.37
CA LEU A 22 14.68 -17.45 -5.37
C LEU A 22 13.70 -16.28 -5.54
N MET A 23 14.21 -15.06 -5.76
CA MET A 23 13.34 -13.89 -5.98
C MET A 23 12.52 -13.97 -7.26
N MET A 24 13.06 -14.54 -8.34
CA MET A 24 12.27 -14.81 -9.54
C MET A 24 11.15 -15.82 -9.26
N LEU A 25 11.40 -16.84 -8.42
CA LEU A 25 10.34 -17.76 -7.96
C LEU A 25 9.30 -17.05 -7.09
N VAL A 26 9.71 -16.14 -6.20
CA VAL A 26 8.79 -15.29 -5.43
C VAL A 26 7.96 -14.40 -6.37
N GLY A 27 8.58 -13.77 -7.36
CA GLY A 27 7.87 -13.01 -8.40
C GLY A 27 6.84 -13.87 -9.14
N GLY A 28 7.22 -15.10 -9.52
CA GLY A 28 6.31 -16.09 -10.11
C GLY A 28 5.16 -16.48 -9.18
N LEU A 29 5.41 -16.62 -7.87
CA LEU A 29 4.39 -16.86 -6.85
C LEU A 29 3.41 -15.69 -6.77
N LEU A 30 3.90 -14.45 -6.74
CA LEU A 30 3.04 -13.25 -6.72
C LEU A 30 2.15 -13.17 -7.96
N ILE A 31 2.70 -13.46 -9.15
CA ILE A 31 1.93 -13.55 -10.40
C ILE A 31 0.88 -14.67 -10.32
N TYR A 32 1.23 -15.84 -9.78
CA TYR A 32 0.29 -16.95 -9.60
C TYR A 32 -0.87 -16.57 -8.67
N LEU A 33 -0.57 -15.90 -7.55
CA LEU A 33 -1.59 -15.40 -6.61
C LEU A 33 -2.49 -14.34 -7.27
N ALA A 34 -1.91 -13.45 -8.06
CA ALA A 34 -2.66 -12.43 -8.80
C ALA A 34 -3.59 -13.05 -9.84
N ILE A 35 -3.13 -14.01 -10.65
CA ILE A 35 -3.91 -14.56 -11.77
C ILE A 35 -4.91 -15.62 -11.31
N LYS A 36 -4.44 -16.66 -10.62
CA LYS A 36 -5.29 -17.82 -10.29
C LYS A 36 -6.16 -17.55 -9.08
N LYS A 37 -5.60 -16.86 -8.08
CA LYS A 37 -6.29 -16.60 -6.82
C LYS A 37 -6.95 -15.22 -6.78
N LYS A 38 -6.66 -14.33 -7.76
CA LYS A 38 -7.22 -12.98 -7.88
C LYS A 38 -6.96 -12.09 -6.67
N PHE A 39 -5.78 -12.24 -6.06
CA PHE A 39 -5.32 -11.42 -4.93
C PHE A 39 -4.81 -10.09 -5.48
N GLU A 40 -5.52 -8.99 -5.21
CA GLU A 40 -5.18 -7.61 -5.63
C GLU A 40 -4.51 -7.56 -7.02
N PRO A 41 -5.15 -8.11 -8.08
CA PRO A 41 -4.48 -8.43 -9.32
C PRO A 41 -3.98 -7.20 -10.07
N LEU A 42 -4.60 -6.03 -9.85
CA LEU A 42 -4.22 -4.78 -10.49
C LEU A 42 -2.82 -4.31 -10.06
N LEU A 43 -2.40 -4.64 -8.84
CA LEU A 43 -1.11 -4.22 -8.29
C LEU A 43 -0.14 -5.40 -8.16
N LEU A 44 -0.60 -6.55 -7.68
CA LEU A 44 0.25 -7.71 -7.40
C LEU A 44 0.87 -8.30 -8.67
N LEU A 45 0.15 -8.22 -9.80
CA LEU A 45 0.66 -8.69 -11.09
C LEU A 45 1.84 -7.82 -11.60
N PRO A 46 1.71 -6.48 -11.71
CA PRO A 46 2.85 -5.62 -12.03
C PRO A 46 4.01 -5.73 -11.03
N ILE A 47 3.74 -5.87 -9.72
CA ILE A 47 4.78 -6.05 -8.69
C ILE A 47 5.53 -7.35 -8.91
N GLY A 48 4.83 -8.46 -9.10
CA GLY A 48 5.45 -9.77 -9.35
C GLY A 48 6.26 -9.79 -10.65
N PHE A 49 5.77 -9.14 -11.70
CA PHE A 49 6.52 -8.99 -12.95
C PHE A 49 7.76 -8.10 -12.79
N GLY A 50 7.63 -6.98 -12.07
CA GLY A 50 8.75 -6.12 -11.70
C GLY A 50 9.81 -6.86 -10.87
N ALA A 51 9.40 -7.74 -9.95
CA ALA A 51 10.32 -8.58 -9.18
C ALA A 51 11.15 -9.50 -10.09
N ILE A 52 10.53 -10.11 -11.10
CA ILE A 52 11.26 -10.94 -12.08
C ILE A 52 12.25 -10.08 -12.85
N LEU A 53 11.81 -8.96 -13.42
CA LEU A 53 12.67 -8.04 -14.19
C LEU A 53 13.89 -7.55 -13.40
N SER A 54 13.70 -7.29 -12.10
CA SER A 54 14.72 -6.75 -11.22
C SER A 54 15.80 -7.76 -10.86
N ASN A 55 15.50 -9.05 -10.98
CA ASN A 55 16.41 -10.14 -10.65
C ASN A 55 16.98 -10.84 -11.89
N ILE A 56 16.73 -10.33 -13.10
CA ILE A 56 17.39 -10.82 -14.32
C ILE A 56 18.89 -10.46 -14.24
N PRO A 57 19.80 -11.44 -14.26
CA PRO A 57 21.23 -11.18 -14.17
C PRO A 57 21.72 -10.34 -15.34
N VAL A 58 22.69 -9.45 -15.10
CA VAL A 58 23.38 -8.61 -16.11
C VAL A 58 22.49 -7.53 -16.77
N ALA A 59 21.17 -7.64 -16.71
CA ALA A 59 20.26 -6.76 -17.43
C ALA A 59 20.18 -5.32 -16.88
N GLY A 60 20.44 -5.13 -15.58
CA GLY A 60 20.51 -3.80 -14.96
C GLY A 60 19.20 -2.99 -15.00
N ILE A 61 18.06 -3.62 -15.32
CA ILE A 61 16.77 -2.94 -15.55
C ILE A 61 16.27 -2.20 -14.30
N ALA A 62 16.55 -2.75 -13.12
CA ALA A 62 16.23 -2.15 -11.81
C ALA A 62 17.41 -1.36 -11.20
N GLY A 63 18.53 -1.25 -11.92
CA GLY A 63 19.63 -0.38 -11.51
C GLY A 63 19.25 1.11 -11.59
N PRO A 64 20.07 2.02 -11.04
CA PRO A 64 19.78 3.47 -11.01
C PRO A 64 19.51 4.08 -12.39
N GLU A 65 20.22 3.61 -13.42
CA GLU A 65 20.07 4.05 -14.82
C GLU A 65 19.14 3.13 -15.64
N GLY A 66 18.53 2.14 -15.00
CA GLY A 66 17.59 1.23 -15.63
C GLY A 66 16.19 1.85 -15.69
N LEU A 67 15.35 1.37 -16.61
CA LEU A 67 13.97 1.87 -16.77
C LEU A 67 13.19 1.82 -15.45
N LEU A 68 13.29 0.73 -14.67
CA LEU A 68 12.59 0.61 -13.40
C LEU A 68 13.19 1.54 -12.33
N GLY A 69 14.49 1.81 -12.39
CA GLY A 69 15.17 2.80 -11.57
C GLY A 69 14.63 4.21 -11.80
N TYR A 70 14.49 4.63 -13.07
CA TYR A 70 13.91 5.93 -13.41
C TYR A 70 12.44 6.03 -13.00
N ILE A 71 11.63 4.99 -13.23
CA ILE A 71 10.22 4.99 -12.80
C ILE A 71 10.13 5.09 -11.27
N TYR A 72 11.01 4.41 -10.53
CA TYR A 72 11.09 4.51 -9.08
C TYR A 72 11.45 5.93 -8.62
N GLN A 73 12.52 6.51 -9.17
CA GLN A 73 12.97 7.87 -8.82
C GLN A 73 11.87 8.90 -9.12
N VAL A 74 11.32 8.89 -10.34
CA VAL A 74 10.31 9.87 -10.76
C VAL A 74 8.99 9.68 -10.05
N GLY A 75 8.59 8.45 -9.76
CA GLY A 75 7.24 8.14 -9.28
C GLY A 75 7.11 7.96 -7.76
N ILE A 76 8.01 7.18 -7.16
CA ILE A 76 7.93 6.76 -5.75
C ILE A 76 8.77 7.68 -4.86
N GLU A 77 10.00 7.98 -5.27
CA GLU A 77 10.93 8.79 -4.47
C GLU A 77 10.46 10.25 -4.37
N THR A 78 9.96 10.82 -5.47
CA THR A 78 9.30 12.14 -5.45
C THR A 78 7.94 12.13 -4.73
N GLY A 79 7.33 10.95 -4.54
CA GLY A 79 5.99 10.77 -3.98
C GLY A 79 4.83 11.08 -4.94
N VAL A 80 5.10 11.32 -6.24
CA VAL A 80 4.06 11.68 -7.21
C VAL A 80 3.04 10.56 -7.44
N PHE A 81 3.47 9.31 -7.56
CA PHE A 81 2.55 8.19 -7.86
C PHE A 81 1.54 7.93 -6.74
N PRO A 82 1.94 7.82 -5.45
CA PRO A 82 0.97 7.73 -4.36
C PRO A 82 -0.06 8.87 -4.39
N LEU A 83 0.38 10.11 -4.60
CA LEU A 83 -0.50 11.29 -4.64
C LEU A 83 -1.51 11.23 -5.78
N LEU A 84 -1.09 10.80 -6.97
CA LEU A 84 -2.00 10.61 -8.11
C LEU A 84 -2.98 9.46 -7.89
N ILE A 85 -2.57 8.38 -7.22
CA ILE A 85 -3.48 7.31 -6.81
C ILE A 85 -4.50 7.83 -5.80
N PHE A 86 -4.10 8.61 -4.79
CA PHE A 86 -5.03 9.23 -3.85
C PHE A 86 -6.08 10.10 -4.54
N MET A 87 -5.69 10.84 -5.57
CA MET A 87 -6.63 11.60 -6.38
C MET A 87 -7.64 10.69 -7.11
N GLY A 88 -7.18 9.58 -7.70
CA GLY A 88 -8.05 8.59 -8.31
C GLY A 88 -9.00 7.93 -7.31
N VAL A 89 -8.49 7.50 -6.14
CA VAL A 89 -9.29 6.94 -5.03
C VAL A 89 -10.33 7.95 -4.55
N GLY A 90 -9.96 9.22 -4.42
CA GLY A 90 -10.86 10.30 -4.05
C GLY A 90 -12.00 10.48 -5.05
N ALA A 91 -11.71 10.37 -6.34
CA ALA A 91 -12.72 10.42 -7.39
C ALA A 91 -13.62 9.17 -7.40
N LEU A 92 -13.09 8.01 -7.01
CA LEU A 92 -13.86 6.75 -6.87
C LEU A 92 -14.70 6.69 -5.58
N THR A 93 -14.39 7.48 -4.57
CA THR A 93 -15.04 7.42 -3.24
C THR A 93 -16.32 8.25 -3.19
N ASP A 94 -17.40 7.67 -2.66
CA ASP A 94 -18.62 8.38 -2.27
C ASP A 94 -18.63 8.63 -0.75
N PHE A 95 -18.48 9.89 -0.35
CA PHE A 95 -18.55 10.27 1.07
C PHE A 95 -19.98 10.45 1.59
N GLY A 96 -21.01 10.21 0.77
CA GLY A 96 -22.41 10.34 1.18
C GLY A 96 -22.75 9.53 2.44
N ALA A 97 -22.28 8.29 2.54
CA ALA A 97 -22.50 7.45 3.73
C ALA A 97 -21.82 8.01 4.99
N LEU A 98 -20.59 8.51 4.84
CA LEU A 98 -19.82 9.11 5.93
C LEU A 98 -20.46 10.41 6.43
N ILE A 99 -20.90 11.26 5.50
CA ILE A 99 -21.59 12.53 5.81
C ILE A 99 -22.95 12.23 6.45
N ALA A 100 -23.65 11.19 6.00
CA ALA A 100 -24.93 10.80 6.55
C ALA A 100 -24.84 10.30 8.00
N MET A 101 -23.79 9.54 8.32
CA MET A 101 -23.53 9.01 9.67
C MET A 101 -22.09 9.30 10.13
N PRO A 102 -21.81 10.53 10.59
CA PRO A 102 -20.46 10.94 10.97
C PRO A 102 -19.84 10.14 12.11
N MET A 103 -20.66 9.50 12.96
CA MET A 103 -20.18 8.64 14.04
C MET A 103 -19.31 7.48 13.54
N THR A 104 -19.47 7.07 12.27
CA THR A 104 -18.61 6.05 11.65
C THR A 104 -17.13 6.48 11.56
N LEU A 105 -16.81 7.78 11.67
CA LEU A 105 -15.44 8.28 11.79
C LEU A 105 -14.70 7.70 13.01
N PHE A 106 -15.39 7.48 14.13
CA PHE A 106 -14.78 6.90 15.32
C PHE A 106 -14.38 5.44 15.12
N LEU A 107 -15.14 4.70 14.29
CA LEU A 107 -14.79 3.34 13.88
C LEU A 107 -13.49 3.35 13.06
N GLY A 108 -13.36 4.33 12.15
CA GLY A 108 -12.13 4.57 11.42
C GLY A 108 -10.95 4.92 12.32
N ALA A 109 -11.17 5.77 13.34
CA ALA A 109 -10.13 6.11 14.32
C ALA A 109 -9.66 4.89 15.13
N ALA A 110 -10.59 4.04 15.57
CA ALA A 110 -10.26 2.79 16.27
C ALA A 110 -9.51 1.80 15.37
N ALA A 111 -9.86 1.70 14.09
CA ALA A 111 -9.17 0.85 13.13
C ALA A 111 -7.67 1.22 12.97
N GLN A 112 -7.31 2.50 13.16
CA GLN A 112 -5.91 2.97 13.12
C GLN A 112 -5.08 2.52 14.34
N PHE A 113 -5.68 1.91 15.36
CA PHE A 113 -4.93 1.38 16.51
C PHE A 113 -3.93 0.29 16.10
N GLY A 114 -4.18 -0.39 14.98
CA GLY A 114 -3.23 -1.31 14.35
C GLY A 114 -1.87 -0.68 14.09
N ILE A 115 -1.81 0.60 13.70
CA ILE A 115 -0.55 1.32 13.47
C ILE A 115 0.28 1.40 14.75
N PHE A 116 -0.33 1.81 15.86
CA PHE A 116 0.39 1.96 17.13
C PHE A 116 0.91 0.63 17.68
N ILE A 117 0.11 -0.44 17.57
CA ILE A 117 0.55 -1.77 17.99
C ILE A 117 1.67 -2.30 17.10
N THR A 118 1.63 -2.00 15.80
CA THR A 118 2.70 -2.36 14.87
C THR A 118 3.99 -1.60 15.19
N LEU A 119 3.90 -0.31 15.51
CA LEU A 119 5.04 0.50 15.95
C LEU A 119 5.71 -0.10 17.20
N ILE A 120 4.91 -0.38 18.23
CA ILE A 120 5.40 -0.99 19.48
C ILE A 120 5.98 -2.38 19.19
N GLY A 121 5.32 -3.18 18.35
CA GLY A 121 5.79 -4.49 17.94
C GLY A 121 7.13 -4.44 17.20
N ALA A 122 7.31 -3.51 16.27
CA ALA A 122 8.56 -3.31 15.55
C ALA A 122 9.70 -2.91 16.50
N LEU A 123 9.44 -2.01 17.45
CA LEU A 123 10.43 -1.65 18.47
C LEU A 123 10.74 -2.81 19.43
N ALA A 124 9.74 -3.63 19.76
CA ALA A 124 9.92 -4.81 20.61
C ALA A 124 10.74 -5.91 19.91
N LEU A 125 10.65 -6.04 18.58
CA LEU A 125 11.49 -6.98 17.83
C LEU A 125 12.99 -6.69 17.97
N ASN A 126 13.39 -5.45 18.23
CA ASN A 126 14.80 -5.10 18.48
C ASN A 126 15.38 -5.74 19.75
N VAL A 127 14.55 -6.32 20.63
CA VAL A 127 15.02 -7.11 21.79
C VAL A 127 15.57 -8.47 21.33
N ILE A 128 15.12 -8.97 20.17
CA ILE A 128 15.58 -10.25 19.61
C ILE A 128 16.87 -10.00 18.83
N PRO A 129 17.95 -10.77 19.07
CA PRO A 129 19.19 -10.63 18.30
C PRO A 129 18.93 -10.92 16.82
N GLY A 130 19.22 -9.94 15.96
CA GLY A 130 19.03 -10.04 14.51
C GLY A 130 18.15 -8.96 13.89
N PHE A 131 17.45 -8.15 14.69
CA PHE A 131 16.67 -7.00 14.24
C PHE A 131 17.30 -5.69 14.73
N GLY A 132 17.25 -4.65 13.89
CA GLY A 132 17.87 -3.36 14.16
C GLY A 132 17.06 -2.18 13.66
N PHE A 133 15.75 -2.18 13.86
CA PHE A 133 14.87 -1.14 13.38
C PHE A 133 15.10 0.18 14.12
N SER A 134 15.46 1.23 13.39
CA SER A 134 15.42 2.59 13.94
C SER A 134 13.98 3.02 14.22
N LEU A 135 13.79 4.12 14.95
CA LEU A 135 12.45 4.68 15.14
C LEU A 135 11.81 5.09 13.80
N SER A 136 12.62 5.51 12.82
CA SER A 136 12.15 5.84 11.47
C SER A 136 11.64 4.60 10.74
N ASP A 137 12.40 3.50 10.81
CA ASP A 137 12.02 2.21 10.21
C ASP A 137 10.75 1.65 10.85
N ALA A 138 10.71 1.62 12.19
CA ALA A 138 9.54 1.17 12.93
C ALA A 138 8.29 2.02 12.60
N SER A 139 8.45 3.33 12.40
CA SER A 139 7.36 4.23 11.99
C SER A 139 6.88 3.94 10.56
N ALA A 140 7.78 3.62 9.64
CA ALA A 140 7.43 3.21 8.28
C ALA A 140 6.68 1.87 8.26
N ILE A 141 7.16 0.88 9.03
CA ILE A 141 6.53 -0.44 9.18
C ILE A 141 5.15 -0.31 9.83
N ALA A 142 5.00 0.60 10.80
CA ALA A 142 3.75 0.80 11.53
C ALA A 142 2.56 1.11 10.61
N ILE A 143 2.77 1.86 9.53
CA ILE A 143 1.70 2.26 8.59
C ILE A 143 1.04 1.07 7.90
N ILE A 144 1.69 -0.10 7.82
CA ILE A 144 1.06 -1.32 7.32
C ILE A 144 -0.24 -1.62 8.07
N GLY A 145 -0.28 -1.35 9.38
CA GLY A 145 -1.47 -1.53 10.22
C GLY A 145 -2.63 -0.59 9.88
N GLY A 146 -2.41 0.46 9.10
CA GLY A 146 -3.45 1.36 8.59
C GLY A 146 -4.20 0.81 7.36
N ALA A 147 -3.71 -0.31 6.79
CA ALA A 147 -4.32 -0.99 5.64
C ALA A 147 -4.47 -0.13 4.37
N ASP A 148 -3.60 0.88 4.20
CA ASP A 148 -3.62 1.82 3.09
C ASP A 148 -2.28 1.78 2.34
N GLY A 149 -2.23 1.02 1.24
CA GLY A 149 -1.03 0.77 0.44
C GLY A 149 -0.37 2.06 -0.09
N PRO A 150 -1.11 2.95 -0.79
CA PRO A 150 -0.55 4.22 -1.25
C PRO A 150 0.05 5.09 -0.13
N THR A 151 -0.59 5.17 1.05
CA THR A 151 -0.01 5.91 2.21
C THR A 151 1.25 5.21 2.73
N ALA A 152 1.23 3.87 2.83
CA ALA A 152 2.38 3.09 3.27
C ALA A 152 3.61 3.33 2.37
N ILE A 153 3.42 3.33 1.05
CA ILE A 153 4.49 3.61 0.08
C ILE A 153 5.00 5.04 0.25
N PHE A 154 4.10 6.02 0.36
CA PHE A 154 4.47 7.42 0.49
C PHE A 154 5.27 7.70 1.76
N LEU A 155 4.90 7.10 2.89
CA LEU A 155 5.65 7.30 4.13
C LEU A 155 6.95 6.49 4.12
N ALA A 156 6.94 5.25 3.64
CA ALA A 156 8.14 4.42 3.54
C ALA A 156 9.19 5.05 2.62
N SER A 157 8.81 5.70 1.51
CA SER A 157 9.76 6.37 0.63
C SER A 157 10.46 7.58 1.27
N LYS A 158 9.89 8.14 2.33
CA LYS A 158 10.47 9.25 3.10
C LYS A 158 11.23 8.81 4.34
N LEU A 159 10.74 7.78 5.03
CA LEU A 159 11.26 7.35 6.33
C LEU A 159 12.23 6.16 6.24
N ALA A 160 11.97 5.20 5.36
CA ALA A 160 12.75 3.96 5.25
C ALA A 160 12.78 3.43 3.80
N PRO A 161 13.49 4.12 2.88
CA PRO A 161 13.52 3.74 1.46
C PRO A 161 14.05 2.31 1.22
N ASP A 162 14.96 1.83 2.07
CA ASP A 162 15.53 0.49 2.00
C ASP A 162 14.50 -0.62 2.33
N LEU A 163 13.51 -0.32 3.16
CA LEU A 163 12.44 -1.25 3.56
C LEU A 163 11.19 -1.14 2.68
N LEU A 164 11.17 -0.21 1.72
CA LEU A 164 10.00 0.09 0.90
C LEU A 164 9.45 -1.14 0.19
N GLY A 165 10.33 -1.97 -0.40
CA GLY A 165 9.91 -3.20 -1.10
C GLY A 165 9.16 -4.15 -0.17
N ALA A 166 9.72 -4.41 1.03
CA ALA A 166 9.11 -5.27 2.03
C ALA A 166 7.78 -4.71 2.56
N ILE A 167 7.74 -3.41 2.87
CA ILE A 167 6.55 -2.72 3.38
C ILE A 167 5.43 -2.73 2.34
N ALA A 168 5.73 -2.40 1.08
CA ALA A 168 4.73 -2.33 0.01
C ALA A 168 4.15 -3.72 -0.33
N VAL A 169 5.00 -4.75 -0.43
CA VAL A 169 4.53 -6.13 -0.63
C VAL A 169 3.67 -6.59 0.54
N SER A 170 4.09 -6.30 1.77
CA SER A 170 3.32 -6.64 2.97
C SER A 170 1.95 -5.96 2.96
N ALA A 171 1.91 -4.64 2.72
CA ALA A 171 0.67 -3.86 2.72
C ALA A 171 -0.37 -4.43 1.74
N TYR A 172 -0.02 -4.62 0.47
CA TYR A 172 -0.96 -5.14 -0.53
C TYR A 172 -1.29 -6.63 -0.37
N SER A 173 -0.33 -7.43 0.09
CA SER A 173 -0.60 -8.85 0.36
C SER A 173 -1.61 -9.02 1.49
N TYR A 174 -1.50 -8.22 2.55
CA TYR A 174 -2.44 -8.29 3.68
C TYR A 174 -3.80 -7.68 3.36
N MET A 175 -3.86 -6.61 2.56
CA MET A 175 -5.13 -6.10 2.03
C MET A 175 -5.89 -7.19 1.25
N ALA A 176 -5.21 -7.97 0.42
CA ALA A 176 -5.81 -9.09 -0.29
C ALA A 176 -6.24 -10.25 0.63
N LEU A 177 -5.62 -10.38 1.81
CA LEU A 177 -5.93 -11.39 2.82
C LEU A 177 -7.02 -10.97 3.80
N VAL A 178 -7.53 -9.74 3.74
CA VAL A 178 -8.63 -9.25 4.59
C VAL A 178 -9.83 -10.21 4.59
N PRO A 179 -10.32 -10.74 3.45
CA PRO A 179 -11.44 -11.70 3.45
C PRO A 179 -11.16 -13.00 4.19
N ILE A 180 -9.89 -13.33 4.46
CA ILE A 180 -9.49 -14.52 5.21
C ILE A 180 -9.24 -14.18 6.68
N ILE A 181 -8.61 -13.03 6.95
CA ILE A 181 -8.22 -12.59 8.31
C ILE A 181 -9.42 -12.05 9.10
N GLN A 182 -10.26 -11.22 8.45
CA GLN A 182 -11.31 -10.47 9.12
C GLN A 182 -12.47 -11.36 9.64
N PRO A 183 -13.01 -12.33 8.86
CA PRO A 183 -14.19 -13.09 9.31
C PRO A 183 -13.97 -13.96 10.56
N PRO A 184 -12.83 -14.64 10.77
CA PRO A 184 -12.57 -15.36 12.01
C PRO A 184 -12.58 -14.45 13.24
N ILE A 185 -12.02 -13.25 13.15
CA ILE A 185 -11.95 -12.28 14.25
C ILE A 185 -13.34 -11.75 14.57
N MET A 186 -14.12 -11.38 13.55
CA MET A 186 -15.52 -11.00 13.73
C MET A 186 -16.30 -12.13 14.40
N LYS A 187 -16.09 -13.38 13.98
CA LYS A 187 -16.76 -14.55 14.58
C LYS A 187 -16.42 -14.75 16.05
N MET A 188 -15.20 -14.43 16.45
CA MET A 188 -14.67 -14.61 17.80
C MET A 188 -15.10 -13.48 18.75
N LEU A 189 -15.14 -12.23 18.28
CA LEU A 189 -15.35 -11.05 19.15
C LEU A 189 -16.80 -10.55 19.22
N THR A 190 -17.64 -10.86 18.23
CA THR A 190 -19.05 -10.42 18.23
C THR A 190 -20.00 -11.55 18.59
N THR A 191 -21.18 -11.22 19.08
CA THR A 191 -22.27 -12.16 19.36
C THR A 191 -23.26 -12.24 18.19
N GLU A 192 -24.07 -13.30 18.13
CA GLU A 192 -25.16 -13.37 17.14
C GLU A 192 -26.19 -12.25 17.30
N LYS A 193 -26.37 -11.73 18.52
CA LYS A 193 -27.33 -10.64 18.80
C LYS A 193 -26.86 -9.34 18.15
N GLU A 194 -25.59 -8.99 18.31
CA GLU A 194 -24.97 -7.80 17.69
C GLU A 194 -25.01 -7.90 16.16
N ARG A 195 -24.71 -9.07 15.59
CA ARG A 195 -24.74 -9.29 14.13
C ARG A 195 -26.13 -9.18 13.50
N LYS A 196 -27.20 -9.27 14.29
CA LYS A 196 -28.60 -9.20 13.83
C LYS A 196 -29.21 -7.80 14.03
N VAL A 197 -28.43 -6.82 14.48
CA VAL A 197 -28.90 -5.42 14.61
C VAL A 197 -29.22 -4.86 13.22
N ILE A 198 -30.43 -4.31 13.07
CA ILE A 198 -30.89 -3.70 11.81
C ILE A 198 -30.31 -2.28 11.74
N MET A 199 -29.51 -2.02 10.70
CA MET A 199 -28.98 -0.69 10.43
C MET A 199 -30.11 0.25 9.95
N SER A 200 -30.24 1.41 10.59
CA SER A 200 -31.20 2.44 10.17
C SER A 200 -30.87 2.99 8.79
N GLN A 201 -31.88 3.44 8.03
CA GLN A 201 -31.62 4.14 6.78
C GLN A 201 -30.85 5.44 7.04
N MET A 202 -29.83 5.67 6.21
CA MET A 202 -29.02 6.88 6.25
C MET A 202 -29.86 8.11 5.89
N ARG A 203 -29.56 9.26 6.51
CA ARG A 203 -30.18 10.53 6.15
C ARG A 203 -29.85 10.90 4.69
N PRO A 204 -30.76 11.58 3.96
CA PRO A 204 -30.42 12.13 2.66
C PRO A 204 -29.36 13.24 2.83
N VAL A 205 -28.32 13.20 1.99
CA VAL A 205 -27.24 14.19 2.00
C VAL A 205 -27.43 15.15 0.84
N SER A 206 -27.43 16.45 1.12
CA SER A 206 -27.57 17.48 0.09
C SER A 206 -26.34 17.57 -0.81
N ARG A 207 -26.53 18.02 -2.06
CA ARG A 207 -25.40 18.23 -2.99
C ARG A 207 -24.40 19.26 -2.47
N LEU A 208 -24.89 20.28 -1.76
CA LEU A 208 -24.03 21.30 -1.14
C LEU A 208 -23.15 20.71 -0.04
N GLU A 209 -23.68 19.83 0.82
CA GLU A 209 -22.87 19.14 1.83
C GLU A 209 -21.75 18.31 1.19
N LYS A 210 -22.05 17.58 0.10
CA LYS A 210 -21.02 16.79 -0.60
C LYS A 210 -19.92 17.66 -1.21
N ILE A 211 -20.27 18.82 -1.77
CA ILE A 211 -19.29 19.75 -2.38
C ILE A 211 -18.46 20.49 -1.31
N LEU A 212 -19.06 20.85 -0.17
CA LEU A 212 -18.37 21.55 0.91
C LEU A 212 -17.51 20.63 1.79
N PHE A 213 -17.82 19.33 1.81
CA PHE A 213 -17.10 18.35 2.61
C PHE A 213 -15.58 18.32 2.32
N PRO A 214 -15.11 18.23 1.05
CA PRO A 214 -13.69 18.33 0.72
C PRO A 214 -12.97 19.53 1.32
N PHE A 215 -13.57 20.71 1.24
CA PHE A 215 -12.99 21.94 1.78
C PHE A 215 -12.95 21.93 3.31
N SER A 216 -13.99 21.40 3.95
CA SER A 216 -14.06 21.28 5.41
C SER A 216 -12.95 20.36 5.93
N VAL A 217 -12.76 19.20 5.30
CA VAL A 217 -11.68 18.26 5.63
C VAL A 217 -10.30 18.89 5.38
N LEU A 218 -10.13 19.61 4.27
CA LEU A 218 -8.86 20.26 3.95
C LEU A 218 -8.51 21.37 4.96
N ILE A 219 -9.49 22.19 5.36
CA ILE A 219 -9.29 23.23 6.39
C ILE A 219 -8.88 22.58 7.72
N LEU A 220 -9.57 21.53 8.15
CA LEU A 220 -9.20 20.80 9.37
C LEU A 220 -7.80 20.21 9.27
N CYS A 221 -7.44 19.63 8.12
CA CYS A 221 -6.10 19.08 7.88
C CYS A 221 -5.02 20.17 7.98
N ILE A 222 -5.23 21.34 7.37
CA ILE A 222 -4.27 22.45 7.43
C ILE A 222 -4.12 23.00 8.86
N LEU A 223 -5.22 23.06 9.63
CA LEU A 223 -5.21 23.58 10.99
C LEU A 223 -4.56 22.64 12.00
N PHE A 224 -4.82 21.32 11.90
CA PHE A 224 -4.37 20.35 12.91
C PHE A 224 -3.16 19.51 12.49
N LEU A 225 -3.02 19.17 11.20
CA LEU A 225 -1.97 18.26 10.72
C LEU A 225 -1.51 18.59 9.29
N PRO A 226 -0.79 19.71 9.09
CA PRO A 226 -0.39 20.17 7.76
C PRO A 226 0.54 19.19 7.02
N SER A 227 1.25 18.32 7.73
CA SER A 227 2.10 17.28 7.13
C SER A 227 1.29 16.23 6.32
N ALA A 228 0.01 16.04 6.64
CA ALA A 228 -0.89 15.15 5.89
C ALA A 228 -1.58 15.85 4.70
N ALA A 229 -1.42 17.16 4.56
CA ALA A 229 -2.09 17.96 3.54
C ALA A 229 -1.83 17.49 2.10
N PRO A 230 -0.64 16.98 1.69
CA PRO A 230 -0.46 16.46 0.34
C PRO A 230 -1.38 15.27 0.02
N LEU A 231 -1.48 14.30 0.94
CA LEU A 231 -2.31 13.09 0.74
C LEU A 231 -3.80 13.43 0.80
N ILE A 232 -4.22 14.11 1.87
CA ILE A 232 -5.62 14.50 2.07
C ILE A 232 -6.07 15.49 1.00
N GLY A 233 -5.22 16.44 0.61
CA GLY A 233 -5.52 17.42 -0.43
C GLY A 233 -5.77 16.77 -1.79
N MET A 234 -4.92 15.83 -2.21
CA MET A 234 -5.12 15.11 -3.48
C MET A 234 -6.37 14.21 -3.42
N LEU A 235 -6.62 13.53 -2.29
CA LEU A 235 -7.84 12.75 -2.08
C LEU A 235 -9.10 13.63 -2.17
N MET A 236 -9.11 14.78 -1.49
CA MET A 236 -10.23 15.72 -1.49
C MET A 236 -10.41 16.41 -2.85
N PHE A 237 -9.33 16.69 -3.57
CA PHE A 237 -9.40 17.19 -4.95
C PHE A 237 -10.06 16.17 -5.88
N GLY A 238 -9.67 14.89 -5.79
CA GLY A 238 -10.34 13.80 -6.49
C GLY A 238 -11.83 13.74 -6.19
N ASN A 239 -12.21 13.88 -4.92
CA ASN A 239 -13.62 13.90 -4.54
C ASN A 239 -14.37 15.11 -5.09
N LEU A 240 -13.74 16.30 -5.10
CA LEU A 240 -14.34 17.48 -5.70
C LEU A 240 -14.58 17.30 -7.21
N LEU A 241 -13.67 16.65 -7.95
CA LEU A 241 -13.88 16.34 -9.38
C LEU A 241 -15.14 15.48 -9.58
N ARG A 242 -15.41 14.54 -8.68
CA ARG A 242 -16.62 13.71 -8.69
C ARG A 242 -17.87 14.53 -8.38
N GLU A 243 -17.87 15.29 -7.29
CA GLU A 243 -19.07 15.95 -6.76
C GLU A 243 -19.42 17.27 -7.48
N ALA A 244 -18.45 17.91 -8.14
CA ALA A 244 -18.66 19.15 -8.87
C ALA A 244 -19.66 18.99 -10.04
N GLY A 245 -19.69 17.83 -10.69
CA GLY A 245 -20.64 17.52 -11.77
C GLY A 245 -20.46 18.29 -13.09
N VAL A 246 -19.54 19.26 -13.14
CA VAL A 246 -19.21 20.05 -14.35
C VAL A 246 -17.93 19.58 -15.04
N VAL A 247 -17.11 18.77 -14.36
CA VAL A 247 -15.82 18.25 -14.86
C VAL A 247 -15.86 16.74 -15.08
N ALA A 248 -16.95 16.23 -15.64
CA ALA A 248 -17.16 14.78 -15.85
C ALA A 248 -15.98 14.12 -16.59
N ARG A 249 -15.41 14.76 -17.62
CA ARG A 249 -14.25 14.26 -18.36
C ARG A 249 -13.00 14.11 -17.46
N LEU A 250 -12.74 15.06 -16.57
CA LEU A 250 -11.60 15.00 -15.66
C LEU A 250 -11.82 13.95 -14.57
N SER A 251 -13.05 13.86 -14.05
CA SER A 251 -13.44 12.85 -13.07
C SER A 251 -13.26 11.44 -13.63
N HIS A 252 -13.77 11.18 -14.85
CA HIS A 252 -13.57 9.88 -15.53
C HIS A 252 -12.09 9.59 -15.79
N ALA A 253 -11.33 10.58 -16.27
CA ALA A 253 -9.89 10.46 -16.50
C ALA A 253 -9.13 10.07 -15.22
N ALA A 254 -9.47 10.68 -14.09
CA ALA A 254 -8.86 10.39 -12.79
C ALA A 254 -9.23 8.99 -12.27
N GLN A 255 -10.48 8.57 -12.45
CA GLN A 255 -11.01 7.28 -11.96
C GLN A 255 -10.56 6.08 -12.78
N ASN A 256 -10.23 6.25 -14.06
CA ASN A 256 -9.92 5.15 -14.96
C ASN A 256 -8.51 5.28 -15.54
N GLU A 257 -8.30 6.14 -16.53
CA GLU A 257 -7.08 6.17 -17.33
C GLU A 257 -5.86 6.51 -16.47
N LEU A 258 -5.94 7.57 -15.68
CA LEU A 258 -4.82 8.04 -14.88
C LEU A 258 -4.47 7.04 -13.77
N ILE A 259 -5.46 6.58 -13.00
CA ILE A 259 -5.20 5.63 -11.92
C ILE A 259 -4.63 4.32 -12.48
N ASN A 260 -5.11 3.83 -13.62
CA ASN A 260 -4.60 2.61 -14.25
C ASN A 260 -3.15 2.78 -14.74
N ILE A 261 -2.82 3.89 -15.40
CA ILE A 261 -1.45 4.18 -15.85
C ILE A 261 -0.49 4.26 -14.66
N VAL A 262 -0.87 5.02 -13.63
CA VAL A 262 -0.04 5.20 -12.44
C VAL A 262 0.10 3.89 -11.67
N THR A 263 -0.95 3.07 -11.59
CA THR A 263 -0.92 1.75 -10.94
C THR A 263 0.08 0.80 -11.62
N ILE A 264 0.12 0.78 -12.95
CA ILE A 264 1.10 -0.02 -13.71
C ILE A 264 2.52 0.39 -13.36
N PHE A 265 2.81 1.70 -13.43
CA PHE A 265 4.15 2.21 -13.16
C PHE A 265 4.54 2.06 -11.70
N LEU A 266 3.62 2.30 -10.76
CA LEU A 266 3.85 2.11 -9.34
C LEU A 266 4.17 0.64 -9.05
N GLY A 267 3.39 -0.30 -9.56
CA GLY A 267 3.63 -1.72 -9.30
C GLY A 267 4.98 -2.19 -9.85
N LEU A 268 5.35 -1.76 -11.06
CA LEU A 268 6.68 -2.03 -11.62
C LEU A 268 7.82 -1.42 -10.77
N ALA A 269 7.65 -0.17 -10.31
CA ALA A 269 8.62 0.51 -9.47
C ALA A 269 8.75 -0.10 -8.07
N VAL A 270 7.65 -0.56 -7.46
CA VAL A 270 7.71 -1.33 -6.21
C VAL A 270 8.43 -2.65 -6.45
N GLY A 271 8.14 -3.34 -7.56
CA GLY A 271 8.84 -4.55 -7.99
C GLY A 271 10.35 -4.35 -8.17
N SER A 272 10.79 -3.13 -8.52
CA SER A 272 12.22 -2.75 -8.59
C SER A 272 12.97 -2.91 -7.28
N LYS A 273 12.26 -2.79 -6.15
CA LYS A 273 12.81 -2.92 -4.79
C LYS A 273 12.77 -4.35 -4.25
N LEU A 274 12.35 -5.32 -5.07
CA LEU A 274 12.34 -6.74 -4.73
C LEU A 274 13.63 -7.45 -5.19
N SER A 275 14.78 -6.79 -5.08
CA SER A 275 16.07 -7.41 -5.33
C SER A 275 16.45 -8.37 -4.18
N ALA A 276 17.15 -9.46 -4.51
CA ALA A 276 17.47 -10.53 -3.56
C ALA A 276 18.22 -10.07 -2.31
N ASP A 277 19.11 -9.10 -2.46
CA ASP A 277 19.92 -8.48 -1.41
C ASP A 277 19.10 -7.64 -0.42
N LYS A 278 17.98 -7.07 -0.86
CA LYS A 278 17.12 -6.22 -0.03
C LYS A 278 15.96 -6.99 0.60
N PHE A 279 15.35 -7.92 -0.15
CA PHE A 279 14.14 -8.61 0.31
C PHE A 279 14.43 -9.87 1.14
N LEU A 280 15.53 -10.58 0.90
CA LEU A 280 15.86 -11.80 1.65
C LEU A 280 16.63 -11.49 2.93
N SER A 281 16.03 -10.64 3.76
CA SER A 281 16.55 -10.22 5.06
C SER A 281 15.67 -10.70 6.20
N LEU A 282 16.27 -10.87 7.40
CA LEU A 282 15.52 -11.16 8.62
C LEU A 282 14.49 -10.07 8.91
N ASP A 283 14.86 -8.81 8.66
CA ASP A 283 13.98 -7.65 8.79
C ASP A 283 12.69 -7.81 7.98
N THR A 284 12.78 -8.25 6.72
CA THR A 284 11.61 -8.45 5.84
C THR A 284 10.66 -9.51 6.39
N LEU A 285 11.17 -10.60 6.96
CA LEU A 285 10.34 -11.62 7.61
C LEU A 285 9.62 -11.05 8.85
N GLY A 286 10.30 -10.21 9.63
CA GLY A 286 9.71 -9.48 10.75
C GLY A 286 8.58 -8.55 10.30
N ILE A 287 8.78 -7.80 9.21
CA ILE A 287 7.78 -6.89 8.62
C ILE A 287 6.53 -7.66 8.18
N LEU A 288 6.71 -8.78 7.49
CA LEU A 288 5.60 -9.64 7.09
C LEU A 288 4.82 -10.14 8.32
N ALA A 289 5.50 -10.73 9.30
CA ALA A 289 4.86 -11.24 10.51
C ALA A 289 4.09 -10.14 11.28
N LEU A 290 4.70 -8.96 11.45
CA LEU A 290 4.07 -7.81 12.09
C LEU A 290 2.87 -7.29 11.31
N GLY A 291 2.97 -7.21 9.98
CA GLY A 291 1.86 -6.75 9.13
C GLY A 291 0.64 -7.66 9.25
N ALA A 292 0.82 -8.98 9.26
CA ALA A 292 -0.28 -9.91 9.47
C ALA A 292 -0.94 -9.72 10.85
N PHE A 293 -0.12 -9.56 11.90
CA PHE A 293 -0.61 -9.32 13.25
C PHE A 293 -1.34 -7.97 13.38
N ALA A 294 -0.83 -6.93 12.71
CA ALA A 294 -1.39 -5.59 12.69
C ALA A 294 -2.85 -5.57 12.22
N PHE A 295 -3.13 -6.27 11.12
CA PHE A 295 -4.49 -6.39 10.57
C PHE A 295 -5.43 -7.11 11.53
N CYS A 296 -4.94 -8.12 12.26
CA CYS A 296 -5.74 -8.81 13.26
C CYS A 296 -6.15 -7.87 14.39
N VAL A 297 -5.20 -7.09 14.89
CA VAL A 297 -5.42 -6.12 15.97
C VAL A 297 -6.32 -4.96 15.51
N GLY A 298 -6.07 -4.39 14.33
CA GLY A 298 -6.90 -3.31 13.77
C GLY A 298 -8.35 -3.74 13.58
N THR A 299 -8.56 -4.96 13.09
CA THR A 299 -9.90 -5.56 13.00
C THR A 299 -10.55 -5.72 14.38
N ALA A 300 -9.80 -6.24 15.34
CA ALA A 300 -10.30 -6.42 16.71
C ALA A 300 -10.68 -5.08 17.36
N ALA A 301 -9.83 -4.06 17.25
CA ALA A 301 -10.07 -2.73 17.78
C ALA A 301 -11.29 -2.07 17.14
N GLY A 302 -11.45 -2.19 15.82
CA GLY A 302 -12.63 -1.70 15.11
C GLY A 302 -13.91 -2.38 15.59
N VAL A 303 -13.90 -3.70 15.75
CA VAL A 303 -15.06 -4.46 16.25
C VAL A 303 -15.39 -4.15 17.71
N LEU A 304 -14.40 -3.91 18.57
CA LEU A 304 -14.63 -3.57 19.97
C LEU A 304 -15.22 -2.15 20.17
N MET A 305 -15.01 -1.26 19.20
CA MET A 305 -15.54 0.10 19.22
C MET A 305 -16.94 0.21 18.59
N GLY A 306 -17.27 -0.67 17.64
CA GLY A 306 -18.51 -0.64 16.85
C GLY A 306 -19.66 -1.40 17.49
#